data_AF-A0A8T6UYE5-F1
#
_entry.id   AF-A0A8T6UYE5-F1
#
_cell.length_a   1.000
_cell.length_b   1.000
_cell.length_c   1.000
_cell.angle_alpha   90.00
_cell.angle_beta   90.00
_cell.angle_gamma   90.00
#
_symmetry.space_group_name_H-M   'P 1'
#
loop_
_entity.id
_entity.type
_entity.pdbx_description
1 polymer ?
#
loop_
_entity_poly.entity_id
_entity_poly.type
_entity_poly.pdbx_seq_one_letter_code
_entity_poly.pdbx_strand_id
1 'polypeptide(L)'
;MTKHTAYFPATPENKAELAVPITVGGEVIGVLNAEREEVDAFDQEDVRLLETLAAHVGVALRELQEKKQRVSLQRLDELRNQFLAMAGHEINTPLTPIKTNLEMLQRAYFGELSKEQERKIEQTLEKA
;
A
#
# COMPACT_ATOMS: atom_id res chain seq x y z
N MET A 1 5.63 -28.56 -32.45
CA MET A 1 6.68 -29.47 -31.92
C MET A 1 6.99 -29.15 -30.46
N THR A 2 6.70 -30.06 -29.52
CA THR A 2 7.16 -29.94 -28.11
C THR A 2 8.66 -30.22 -28.06
N LYS A 3 9.49 -29.18 -27.87
CA LYS A 3 10.97 -29.28 -27.96
C LYS A 3 11.67 -29.63 -26.64
N HIS A 4 10.94 -30.01 -25.59
CA HIS A 4 11.51 -30.28 -24.28
C HIS A 4 11.36 -31.76 -23.90
N THR A 5 12.49 -32.46 -23.75
CA THR A 5 12.59 -33.89 -23.40
C THR A 5 12.01 -34.25 -22.00
N ALA A 6 11.54 -33.24 -21.25
CA ALA A 6 10.97 -33.38 -19.91
C ALA A 6 9.49 -32.93 -19.84
N TYR A 7 8.75 -32.95 -20.95
CA TYR A 7 7.32 -32.66 -20.94
C TYR A 7 6.57 -33.74 -20.15
N PHE A 8 5.95 -33.34 -19.04
CA PHE A 8 5.01 -34.16 -18.30
C PHE A 8 3.62 -33.60 -18.56
N PRO A 9 2.78 -34.28 -19.37
CA PRO A 9 1.48 -33.74 -19.72
C PRO A 9 0.62 -33.59 -18.47
N ALA A 10 -0.01 -32.43 -18.31
CA ALA A 10 -0.94 -32.19 -17.20
C ALA A 10 -2.15 -33.14 -17.26
N THR A 11 -2.55 -33.54 -18.48
CA THR A 11 -3.54 -34.59 -18.74
C THR A 11 -3.07 -35.51 -19.88
N PRO A 12 -3.33 -36.82 -19.83
CA PRO A 12 -2.84 -37.79 -20.84
C PRO A 12 -3.23 -37.48 -22.29
N GLU A 13 -4.26 -36.67 -22.48
CA GLU A 13 -4.81 -36.29 -23.79
C GLU A 13 -3.99 -35.19 -24.48
N ASN A 14 -3.21 -34.41 -23.73
CA ASN A 14 -2.41 -33.31 -24.26
C ASN A 14 -1.19 -33.83 -25.03
N LYS A 15 -1.09 -33.43 -26.31
CA LYS A 15 -0.03 -33.88 -27.23
C LYS A 15 0.83 -32.75 -27.77
N ALA A 16 0.43 -31.50 -27.55
CA ALA A 16 1.22 -30.31 -27.87
C ALA A 16 1.12 -29.28 -26.75
N GLU A 17 2.24 -28.60 -26.49
CA GLU A 17 2.35 -27.53 -25.51
C GLU A 17 3.10 -26.34 -26.13
N LEU A 18 2.62 -25.14 -25.84
CA LEU A 18 3.28 -23.88 -26.10
C LEU A 18 3.30 -23.05 -24.81
N ALA A 19 4.49 -22.92 -24.24
CA ALA A 19 4.72 -22.14 -23.03
C ALA A 19 5.63 -20.94 -23.34
N VAL A 20 5.20 -19.75 -22.93
CA VAL A 20 5.99 -18.51 -23.08
C VAL A 20 6.14 -17.80 -21.73
N PRO A 21 7.29 -17.19 -21.44
CA PRO A 21 7.50 -16.49 -20.18
C PRO A 21 6.70 -15.19 -20.12
N ILE A 22 6.16 -14.87 -18.95
CA ILE A 22 5.64 -13.54 -18.62
C ILE A 22 6.78 -12.79 -17.94
N THR A 23 7.31 -11.76 -18.59
CA THR A 23 8.49 -11.01 -18.12
C THR A 23 8.12 -9.57 -17.73
N VAL A 24 8.61 -9.12 -16.57
CA VAL A 24 8.47 -7.74 -16.09
C VAL A 24 9.84 -7.25 -15.62
N GLY A 25 10.32 -6.14 -16.16
CA GLY A 25 11.61 -5.56 -15.75
C GLY A 25 12.83 -6.47 -16.03
N GLY A 26 12.72 -7.39 -16.98
CA GLY A 26 13.75 -8.39 -17.27
C GLY A 26 13.68 -9.66 -16.41
N GLU A 27 12.76 -9.72 -15.45
CA GLU A 27 12.54 -10.88 -14.59
C GLU A 27 11.32 -11.69 -15.05
N VAL A 28 11.42 -13.03 -15.05
CA VAL A 28 10.29 -13.92 -15.35
C VAL A 28 9.44 -14.07 -14.09
N ILE A 29 8.21 -13.55 -14.14
CA ILE A 29 7.27 -13.57 -13.01
C ILE A 29 6.20 -14.67 -13.14
N GLY A 30 6.17 -15.36 -14.28
CA GLY A 30 5.22 -16.43 -14.56
C GLY A 30 5.41 -17.01 -15.95
N VAL A 31 4.55 -17.96 -16.30
CA VAL A 31 4.53 -18.62 -17.62
C VAL A 31 3.08 -18.65 -18.10
N LEU A 32 2.86 -18.29 -19.35
CA LEU A 32 1.60 -18.50 -20.03
C LEU A 32 1.69 -19.82 -20.81
N ASN A 33 0.82 -20.77 -20.47
CA ASN A 33 0.82 -22.11 -21.05
C ASN A 33 -0.43 -22.33 -21.91
N ALA A 34 -0.23 -22.91 -23.09
CA ALA A 34 -1.30 -23.35 -23.98
C ALA A 34 -1.07 -24.82 -24.35
N GLU A 35 -2.11 -25.64 -24.28
CA GLU A 35 -2.05 -27.08 -24.54
C GLU A 35 -3.11 -27.47 -25.57
N ARG A 36 -2.83 -28.51 -26.37
CA ARG A 36 -3.75 -29.09 -27.35
C ARG A 36 -3.61 -30.61 -27.43
N GLU A 37 -4.69 -31.28 -27.82
CA GLU A 37 -4.73 -32.74 -27.97
C GLU A 37 -4.15 -33.23 -29.31
N GLU A 38 -4.00 -32.34 -30.29
CA GLU A 38 -3.38 -32.64 -31.58
C GLU A 38 -1.85 -32.49 -31.54
N VAL A 39 -1.14 -33.37 -32.23
CA VAL A 39 0.32 -33.26 -32.39
C VAL A 39 0.63 -32.11 -33.36
N ASP A 40 1.67 -31.34 -33.06
CA ASP A 40 2.16 -30.24 -33.90
C ASP A 40 1.12 -29.12 -34.12
N ALA A 41 0.26 -28.90 -33.14
CA ALA A 41 -0.89 -28.00 -33.23
C ALA A 41 -0.58 -26.50 -33.09
N PHE A 42 0.70 -26.14 -32.92
CA PHE A 42 1.13 -24.74 -32.77
C PHE A 42 2.16 -24.39 -33.84
N ASP A 43 1.92 -23.28 -34.52
CA ASP A 43 2.84 -22.71 -35.49
C ASP A 43 3.55 -21.44 -34.96
N GLN A 44 4.28 -20.75 -35.83
CA GLN A 44 5.01 -19.54 -35.46
C GLN A 44 4.11 -18.32 -35.22
N GLU A 45 2.91 -18.30 -35.78
CA GLU A 45 1.93 -17.25 -35.52
C GLU A 45 1.32 -17.43 -34.13
N ASP A 46 1.04 -18.67 -33.72
CA ASP A 46 0.62 -18.99 -32.35
C ASP A 46 1.67 -18.55 -31.31
N VAL A 47 2.96 -18.81 -31.58
CA VAL A 47 4.06 -18.36 -30.72
C VAL A 47 4.04 -16.84 -30.57
N ARG A 48 4.01 -16.09 -31.68
CA ARG A 48 4.01 -14.62 -31.65
C ARG A 48 2.78 -14.06 -30.94
N LEU A 49 1.62 -14.69 -31.13
CA LEU A 49 0.39 -14.30 -30.46
C LEU A 49 0.52 -14.51 -28.94
N LEU A 50 0.97 -15.69 -28.51
CA LEU A 50 1.10 -16.00 -27.10
C LEU A 50 2.18 -15.14 -26.41
N GLU A 51 3.30 -14.86 -27.08
CA GLU A 51 4.32 -13.92 -26.61
C GLU A 51 3.76 -12.50 -26.44
N THR A 52 2.95 -12.04 -27.41
CA THR A 52 2.28 -10.74 -27.33
C THR A 52 1.32 -10.68 -26.15
N LEU A 53 0.52 -11.72 -25.94
CA LEU A 53 -0.38 -11.82 -24.80
C LEU A 53 0.39 -11.84 -23.48
N ALA A 54 1.47 -12.62 -23.38
CA ALA A 54 2.31 -12.68 -22.20
C ALA A 54 2.94 -11.32 -21.85
N ALA A 55 3.36 -10.55 -22.85
CA ALA A 55 3.84 -9.18 -22.67
C ALA A 55 2.76 -8.26 -22.08
N HIS A 56 1.52 -8.32 -22.60
CA HIS A 56 0.39 -7.54 -22.07
C HIS A 56 0.01 -7.95 -20.66
N VAL A 57 -0.01 -9.25 -20.36
CA VAL A 57 -0.25 -9.78 -19.02
C VAL A 57 0.81 -9.27 -18.05
N GLY A 58 2.09 -9.26 -18.44
CA GLY A 58 3.17 -8.71 -17.63
C GLY A 58 2.96 -7.23 -17.27
N VAL A 59 2.55 -6.41 -18.25
CA VAL A 59 2.22 -4.99 -18.00
C VAL A 59 1.06 -4.86 -17.03
N ALA A 60 -0.03 -5.59 -17.25
CA ALA A 60 -1.22 -5.54 -16.41
C ALA A 60 -0.92 -5.98 -14.96
N LEU A 61 -0.12 -7.03 -14.77
CA LEU A 61 0.29 -7.50 -13.45
C LEU A 61 1.12 -6.44 -12.71
N ARG A 62 2.06 -5.78 -13.40
CA ARG A 62 2.84 -4.68 -12.83
C ARG A 62 1.94 -3.53 -12.36
N GLU A 63 1.02 -3.08 -13.21
CA GLU A 63 0.09 -1.99 -12.87
C GLU A 63 -0.79 -2.34 -11.68
N LEU A 64 -1.29 -3.58 -11.61
CA LEU A 64 -2.09 -4.05 -10.48
C LEU A 64 -1.27 -4.07 -9.18
N GLN A 65 -0.01 -4.48 -9.24
CA GLN A 65 0.88 -4.48 -8.08
C GLN A 65 1.19 -3.06 -7.59
N GLU A 66 1.53 -2.14 -8.50
CA GLU A 66 1.75 -0.73 -8.18
C GLU A 66 0.50 -0.09 -7.59
N LYS A 67 -0.68 -0.38 -8.15
CA LYS A 67 -1.96 0.11 -7.63
C LYS A 67 -2.24 -0.39 -6.22
N LYS A 68 -2.01 -1.68 -5.94
CA LYS A 68 -2.15 -2.25 -4.58
C LYS A 68 -1.23 -1.56 -3.58
N GLN A 69 0.02 -1.31 -3.95
CA GLN A 69 0.98 -0.60 -3.10
C GLN A 69 0.53 0.84 -2.80
N ARG A 70 0.07 1.58 -3.83
CA ARG A 70 -0.45 2.95 -3.67
C ARG A 70 -1.65 2.99 -2.72
N VAL A 71 -2.63 2.11 -2.90
CA VAL A 71 -3.81 2.04 -2.03
C VAL A 71 -3.41 1.71 -0.59
N SER A 72 -2.44 0.81 -0.39
CA SER A 72 -1.95 0.50 0.96
C SER A 72 -1.30 1.70 1.63
N LEU A 73 -0.49 2.48 0.89
CA LEU A 73 0.15 3.68 1.41
C LEU A 73 -0.88 4.76 1.76
N GLN A 74 -1.88 4.98 0.90
CA GLN A 74 -2.96 5.92 1.17
C GLN A 74 -3.71 5.57 2.45
N ARG A 75 -4.02 4.28 2.65
CA ARG A 75 -4.71 3.81 3.85
C ARG A 75 -3.90 4.02 5.12
N LEU A 76 -2.57 3.84 5.05
CA LEU A 76 -1.69 4.15 6.17
C LEU A 76 -1.66 5.64 6.49
N ASP A 77 -1.65 6.49 5.47
CA ASP A 77 -1.69 7.95 5.64
C ASP A 77 -3.01 8.39 6.30
N GLU A 78 -4.14 7.84 5.84
CA GLU A 78 -5.46 8.07 6.44
C GLU A 78 -5.49 7.68 7.92
N LEU A 79 -5.02 6.48 8.26
CA LEU A 79 -4.96 6.00 9.64
C LEU A 79 -4.04 6.86 10.51
N ARG A 80 -2.88 7.28 9.97
CA ARG A 80 -1.98 8.22 10.66
C ARG A 80 -2.69 9.53 10.96
N ASN A 81 -3.36 10.11 9.97
CA ASN A 81 -4.04 11.40 10.12
C ASN A 81 -5.22 11.30 11.11
N GLN A 82 -5.97 10.19 11.08
CA GLN A 82 -7.02 9.91 12.07
C GLN A 82 -6.46 9.79 13.48
N PHE A 83 -5.36 9.06 13.66
CA PHE A 83 -4.69 8.93 14.95
C PHE A 83 -4.23 10.29 15.48
N LEU A 84 -3.58 11.10 14.65
CA LEU A 84 -3.11 12.43 15.02
C LEU A 84 -4.27 13.36 15.42
N ALA A 85 -5.38 13.31 14.67
CA ALA A 85 -6.58 14.09 15.00
C ALA A 85 -7.21 13.64 16.33
N MET A 86 -7.31 12.33 16.57
CA MET A 86 -7.83 11.76 17.81
C MET A 86 -6.96 12.16 19.01
N ALA A 87 -5.64 11.94 18.92
CA ALA A 87 -4.69 12.31 19.96
C ALA A 87 -4.74 13.81 20.27
N GLY A 88 -4.82 14.67 19.24
CA GLY A 88 -4.97 16.10 19.43
C GLY A 88 -6.25 16.48 20.17
N HIS A 89 -7.39 15.89 19.80
CA HIS A 89 -8.66 16.14 20.49
C HIS A 89 -8.64 15.66 21.94
N GLU A 90 -8.11 14.46 22.19
CA GLU A 90 -7.99 13.87 23.52
C GLU A 90 -6.99 14.62 24.42
N ILE A 91 -6.00 15.31 23.86
CA ILE A 91 -5.10 16.19 24.61
C ILE A 91 -5.75 17.55 24.89
N ASN A 92 -6.44 18.12 23.89
CA ASN A 92 -7.11 19.42 24.02
C ASN A 92 -8.23 19.38 25.07
N THR A 93 -8.94 18.26 25.19
CA THR A 93 -10.03 18.09 26.16
C THR A 93 -9.60 18.31 27.61
N PRO A 94 -8.59 17.60 28.17
CA PRO A 94 -8.08 17.85 29.51
C PRO A 94 -7.28 19.15 29.63
N LEU A 95 -6.61 19.63 28.57
CA LEU A 95 -5.84 20.89 28.63
C LEU A 95 -6.73 22.13 28.68
N THR A 96 -7.92 22.11 28.05
CA THR A 96 -8.81 23.28 27.99
C THR A 96 -9.24 23.77 29.38
N PRO A 97 -9.73 22.90 30.29
CA PRO A 97 -10.01 23.31 31.67
C PRO A 97 -8.77 23.77 32.44
N ILE A 98 -7.62 23.14 32.23
CA ILE A 98 -6.35 23.53 32.89
C ILE A 98 -5.99 24.96 32.49
N LYS A 99 -6.01 25.27 31.18
CA LYS A 99 -5.73 26.60 30.64
C LYS A 99 -6.73 27.64 31.18
N THR A 100 -8.02 27.32 31.14
CA THR A 100 -9.08 28.19 31.67
C THR A 100 -8.87 28.52 33.15
N ASN A 101 -8.57 27.52 33.99
CA ASN A 101 -8.35 27.73 35.42
C ASN A 101 -7.12 28.60 35.69
N LEU A 102 -6.04 28.41 34.92
CA LEU A 102 -4.83 29.24 35.02
C LEU A 102 -5.11 30.71 34.63
N GLU A 103 -5.90 30.94 33.59
CA GLU A 103 -6.34 32.28 33.18
C GLU A 103 -7.21 32.95 34.25
N MET A 104 -8.09 32.20 34.92
CA MET A 104 -8.89 32.73 36.03
C MET A 104 -8.03 33.14 37.24
N LEU A 105 -7.01 32.34 37.57
CA LEU A 105 -6.05 32.68 38.63
C LEU A 105 -5.30 33.99 38.30
N GLN A 106 -4.85 34.18 37.05
CA GLN A 106 -4.20 35.43 36.63
C GLN A 106 -5.12 36.66 36.72
N ARG A 107 -6.43 36.48 36.52
CA ARG A 107 -7.42 37.56 36.66
C ARG A 107 -7.82 37.84 38.11
N ALA A 108 -7.09 37.27 39.08
CA ALA A 108 -7.34 37.40 40.52
C ALA A 108 -8.76 36.99 40.97
N TYR A 109 -9.48 36.16 40.19
CA TYR A 109 -10.82 35.67 40.56
C TYR A 109 -10.84 34.85 41.85
N PHE A 110 -9.69 34.27 42.24
CA PHE A 110 -9.51 33.48 43.46
C PHE A 110 -8.55 34.13 44.47
N GLY A 111 -8.21 35.42 44.30
CA GLY A 111 -7.23 36.15 45.11
C GLY A 111 -5.98 36.56 44.34
N GLU A 112 -5.18 37.46 44.94
CA GLU A 112 -3.95 37.96 44.33
C GLU A 112 -2.85 36.89 44.30
N LEU A 113 -2.19 36.76 43.15
CA LEU A 113 -1.03 35.89 42.97
C LEU A 113 0.25 36.61 43.39
N SER A 114 1.21 35.86 43.94
CA SER A 114 2.57 36.37 44.07
C SER A 114 3.22 36.55 42.70
N LYS A 115 4.19 37.46 42.60
CA LYS A 115 4.95 37.69 41.36
C LYS A 115 5.59 36.43 40.77
N GLU A 116 6.04 35.51 41.64
CA GLU A 116 6.63 34.25 41.19
C GLU A 116 5.55 33.29 40.63
N GLN A 117 4.34 33.28 41.19
CA GLN A 117 3.22 32.51 40.66
C GLN A 117 2.75 33.07 39.30
N GLU A 118 2.60 34.39 39.17
CA GLU A 118 2.28 35.03 37.88
C GLU A 118 3.28 34.62 36.80
N ARG A 119 4.58 34.77 37.08
CA ARG A 119 5.66 34.43 36.15
C ARG A 119 5.61 32.97 35.73
N LYS A 120 5.31 32.04 36.64
CA LYS A 120 5.21 30.61 36.34
C LYS A 120 4.01 30.28 35.48
N ILE A 121 2.87 30.90 35.74
CA ILE A 121 1.65 30.70 34.95
C ILE A 121 1.84 31.25 33.54
N GLU A 122 2.39 32.46 33.41
CA GLU A 122 2.68 33.09 32.12
C GLU A 122 3.60 32.21 31.25
N GLN A 123 4.71 31.72 31.82
CA GLN A 123 5.62 30.79 31.13
C GLN A 123 4.96 29.46 30.72
N THR A 124 3.92 29.04 31.43
CA THR A 124 3.20 27.79 31.14
C THR A 124 2.17 28.01 30.02
N LEU A 125 1.48 29.15 30.02
CA LEU A 125 0.49 29.52 29.00
C LEU A 125 1.14 29.88 27.65
N GLU A 126 2.32 30.48 27.64
CA GLU A 126 3.07 30.74 26.39
C GLU A 126 3.52 29.46 25.67
N LYS A 127 3.67 28.36 26.40
CA LYS A 127 4.16 27.07 25.88
C LYS A 127 3.03 26.08 25.55
N ALA A 128 1.77 26.47 25.77
CA ALA A 128 0.58 25.62 25.64
C ALA A 128 -0.40 26.14 24.58
#